data_AF-A0A9Q9CCQ1-F1
#
_entry.id   AF-A0A9Q9CCQ1-F1
#
_cell.length_a   1.000
_cell.length_b   1.000
_cell.length_c   1.000
_cell.angle_alpha   90.00
_cell.angle_beta   90.00
_cell.angle_gamma   90.00
#
_symmetry.space_group_name_H-M   'P 1'
#
loop_
_entity.id
_entity.type
_entity.pdbx_description
1 polymer ?
#
loop_
_entity_poly.entity_id
_entity_poly.type
_entity_poly.pdbx_seq_one_letter_code
_entity_poly.pdbx_strand_id
1 'polypeptide(L)'
;MVDLNANKVVRKGDSILVYLNQPEDFIYDIDGIAIEYNESKKSVEVINDLIPEFIKDNMKKFFRGDIKRYIEFLERNLETFFKGEVPEIEGEGKAKRPFELPGDYKFPINRRVQMNVAMEVEKRYASVVSCECLNLQVECNRCKRSLNMPGTAECPGCKCRLEINYIPCVDSEFLGFLSLHGCKLICFNPSRYQLSCDSCHMNYETSEMGIGDTFRIKCYECLSNIVLKISSINLIQKKKETLKPGQPLPDKGACKHYKKSYRWFRFPCCNSLYPCDICHDEESGHVHQMANKMVCGMCSKEQGVSKTCDCGMSLKRSTSFWEGGKGSRNKATMSRKDRKKYTK
;
A
#
# COMPACT_ATOMS: atom_id res chain seq x y z
N MET A 1 22.45 46.64 -7.93
CA MET A 1 21.55 47.54 -8.66
C MET A 1 20.47 46.68 -9.30
N VAL A 2 19.23 46.80 -8.86
CA VAL A 2 18.09 46.06 -9.42
C VAL A 2 17.68 46.72 -10.72
N ASP A 3 17.66 45.97 -11.81
CA ASP A 3 17.36 46.45 -13.16
C ASP A 3 15.82 46.46 -13.38
N LEU A 4 15.21 47.64 -13.18
CA LEU A 4 13.76 47.93 -13.21
C LEU A 4 13.40 48.92 -14.35
N ASN A 5 14.01 48.78 -15.52
CA ASN A 5 13.98 49.79 -16.60
C ASN A 5 12.57 50.16 -17.15
N ALA A 6 11.53 49.37 -16.84
CA ALA A 6 10.16 49.63 -17.28
C ALA A 6 9.32 50.39 -16.24
N ASN A 7 9.77 50.48 -14.98
CA ASN A 7 9.03 51.12 -13.90
C ASN A 7 9.62 52.49 -13.57
N LYS A 8 8.78 53.45 -13.17
CA LYS A 8 9.27 54.68 -12.56
C LYS A 8 9.78 54.35 -11.16
N VAL A 9 11.05 54.63 -10.89
CA VAL A 9 11.72 54.34 -9.61
C VAL A 9 12.25 55.63 -8.98
N VAL A 10 11.99 55.83 -7.69
CA VAL A 10 12.49 56.97 -6.90
C VAL A 10 13.22 56.43 -5.67
N ARG A 11 14.49 56.83 -5.48
CA ARG A 11 15.25 56.47 -4.27
C ARG A 11 15.07 57.53 -3.19
N LYS A 12 14.74 57.11 -1.97
CA LYS A 12 14.65 57.95 -0.77
C LYS A 12 15.47 57.30 0.35
N GLY A 13 16.73 57.72 0.51
CA GLY A 13 17.63 57.14 1.52
C GLY A 13 17.83 55.64 1.30
N ASP A 14 17.52 54.84 2.33
CA ASP A 14 17.61 53.36 2.32
C ASP A 14 16.37 52.66 1.70
N SER A 15 15.37 53.44 1.28
CA SER A 15 14.14 52.93 0.65
C SER A 15 14.13 53.22 -0.85
N ILE A 16 13.60 52.27 -1.62
CA ILE A 16 13.31 52.40 -3.04
C ILE A 16 11.79 52.42 -3.22
N LEU A 17 11.25 53.50 -3.78
CA LEU A 17 9.87 53.54 -4.24
C LEU A 17 9.81 53.12 -5.71
N VAL A 18 9.01 52.09 -5.99
CA VAL A 18 8.76 51.61 -7.35
C VAL A 18 7.28 51.78 -7.68
N TYR A 19 6.99 52.56 -8.71
CA TYR A 19 5.63 52.74 -9.20
C TYR A 19 5.25 51.59 -10.14
N LEU A 20 4.13 50.95 -9.84
CA LEU A 20 3.57 49.87 -10.67
C LEU A 20 2.97 50.45 -11.94
N ASN A 21 3.15 49.74 -13.05
CA ASN A 21 2.47 50.00 -14.31
C ASN A 21 1.04 49.45 -14.23
N GLN A 22 0.06 50.32 -14.45
CA GLN A 22 -1.35 49.93 -14.47
C GLN A 22 -1.75 49.48 -15.89
N PRO A 23 -2.62 48.46 -16.03
CA PRO A 23 -3.19 48.08 -17.33
C PRO A 23 -3.97 49.25 -17.97
N GLU A 24 -4.01 49.30 -19.30
CA GLU A 24 -4.78 50.33 -20.03
C GLU A 24 -6.29 50.23 -19.79
N ASP A 25 -6.78 49.03 -19.46
CA ASP A 25 -8.17 48.69 -19.16
C ASP A 25 -8.48 48.65 -17.65
N PHE A 26 -7.62 49.24 -16.82
CA PHE A 26 -7.80 49.27 -15.37
C PHE A 26 -9.02 50.13 -14.98
N ILE A 27 -10.12 49.45 -14.60
CA ILE A 27 -11.42 50.09 -14.33
C ILE A 27 -11.54 50.82 -12.97
N TYR A 28 -10.50 50.76 -12.13
CA TYR A 28 -10.53 51.32 -10.78
C TYR A 28 -9.92 52.73 -10.77
N ASP A 29 -10.62 53.69 -10.17
CA ASP A 29 -10.21 55.09 -10.06
C ASP A 29 -9.12 55.28 -8.99
N ILE A 30 -7.90 54.83 -9.30
CA ILE A 30 -6.77 54.82 -8.37
C ILE A 30 -5.52 55.34 -9.08
N ASP A 31 -5.11 56.53 -8.70
CA ASP A 31 -3.89 57.14 -9.22
C ASP A 31 -2.65 56.54 -8.55
N GLY A 32 -1.75 55.99 -9.36
CA GLY A 32 -0.35 55.70 -8.99
C GLY A 32 -0.18 54.79 -7.77
N ILE A 33 0.03 53.49 -8.01
CA ILE A 33 0.35 52.53 -6.96
C ILE A 33 1.88 52.47 -6.79
N ALA A 34 2.39 52.79 -5.61
CA ALA A 34 3.82 52.69 -5.32
C ALA A 34 4.13 51.60 -4.29
N ILE A 35 5.21 50.87 -4.53
CA ILE A 35 5.78 49.91 -3.59
C ILE A 35 7.02 50.52 -2.98
N GLU A 36 6.99 50.81 -1.68
CA GLU A 36 8.19 51.16 -0.93
C GLU A 36 8.91 49.88 -0.50
N TYR A 37 10.14 49.70 -0.97
CA TYR A 37 11.01 48.59 -0.61
C TYR A 37 12.18 49.08 0.23
N ASN A 38 12.32 48.55 1.44
CA ASN A 38 13.45 48.84 2.31
C ASN A 38 14.55 47.79 2.11
N GLU A 39 15.71 48.19 1.57
CA GLU A 39 16.79 47.25 1.24
C GLU A 39 17.38 46.57 2.50
N SER A 40 17.50 47.32 3.60
CA SER A 40 18.09 46.84 4.86
C SER A 40 17.21 45.81 5.57
N LYS A 41 15.88 46.01 5.58
CA LYS A 41 14.92 45.13 6.24
C LYS A 41 14.37 44.04 5.34
N LYS A 42 14.58 44.13 4.02
CA LYS A 42 13.91 43.31 3.00
C LYS A 42 12.40 43.26 3.26
N SER A 43 11.79 44.43 3.39
CA SER A 43 10.35 44.58 3.62
C SER A 43 9.73 45.48 2.56
N VAL A 44 8.46 45.25 2.24
CA VAL A 44 7.70 46.07 1.30
C VAL A 44 6.48 46.69 1.96
N GLU A 45 6.14 47.91 1.55
CA GLU A 45 4.90 48.59 1.88
C GLU A 45 4.21 49.07 0.60
N VAL A 46 2.88 48.97 0.58
CA VAL A 46 2.05 49.44 -0.54
C VAL A 46 1.57 50.85 -0.19
N ILE A 47 2.06 51.83 -0.94
CA ILE A 47 1.81 53.25 -0.74
C ILE A 47 0.74 53.72 -1.73
N ASN A 48 -0.48 53.86 -1.23
CA ASN A 48 -1.61 54.53 -1.88
C ASN A 48 -2.76 54.68 -0.88
N ASP A 49 -3.28 55.89 -0.69
CA ASP A 49 -4.31 56.16 0.32
C ASP A 49 -5.72 55.67 -0.09
N LEU A 50 -5.95 55.47 -1.39
CA LEU A 50 -7.23 55.02 -1.94
C LEU A 50 -7.40 53.50 -1.87
N ILE A 51 -6.30 52.75 -1.66
CA ILE A 51 -6.35 51.29 -1.53
C ILE A 51 -6.75 50.89 -0.10
N PRO A 52 -7.84 50.14 0.09
CA PRO A 52 -8.20 49.58 1.40
C PRO A 52 -7.10 48.73 2.03
N GLU A 53 -6.98 48.77 3.36
CA GLU A 53 -5.89 48.10 4.09
C GLU A 53 -5.87 46.58 3.86
N PHE A 54 -7.03 45.94 3.74
CA PHE A 54 -7.10 44.50 3.47
C PHE A 54 -6.49 44.09 2.12
N ILE A 55 -6.58 44.97 1.10
CA ILE A 55 -5.95 44.75 -0.22
C ILE A 55 -4.45 44.94 -0.09
N LYS A 56 -4.00 45.98 0.62
CA LYS A 56 -2.56 46.19 0.91
C LYS A 56 -1.95 44.99 1.64
N ASP A 57 -2.64 44.46 2.64
CA ASP A 57 -2.21 43.27 3.37
C ASP A 57 -2.17 42.03 2.49
N ASN A 58 -3.16 41.87 1.61
CA ASN A 58 -3.16 40.77 0.64
C ASN A 58 -1.98 40.88 -0.32
N MET A 59 -1.70 42.06 -0.86
CA MET A 59 -0.54 42.29 -1.74
C MET A 59 0.78 41.99 -1.01
N LYS A 60 0.96 42.52 0.22
CA LYS A 60 2.16 42.32 1.04
C LYS A 60 2.49 40.84 1.28
N LYS A 61 1.48 39.96 1.42
CA LYS A 61 1.67 38.51 1.66
C LYS A 61 2.46 37.78 0.57
N PHE A 62 2.54 38.33 -0.64
CA PHE A 62 3.22 37.71 -1.78
C PHE A 62 4.70 38.08 -1.89
N PHE A 63 5.20 38.99 -1.05
CA PHE A 63 6.62 39.32 -1.07
C PHE A 63 7.47 38.14 -0.54
N ARG A 64 8.49 37.76 -1.32
CA ARG A 64 9.41 36.65 -1.02
C ARG A 64 10.90 37.05 -1.07
N GLY A 65 11.19 38.35 -0.97
CA GLY A 65 12.55 38.87 -0.93
C GLY A 65 13.12 39.32 -2.28
N ASP A 66 12.51 38.94 -3.40
CA ASP A 66 12.85 39.43 -4.74
C ASP A 66 11.86 40.52 -5.17
N ILE A 67 12.33 41.78 -5.13
CA ILE A 67 11.51 42.95 -5.47
C ILE A 67 11.08 42.97 -6.93
N LYS A 68 11.91 42.47 -7.85
CA LYS A 68 11.60 42.47 -9.28
C LYS A 68 10.47 41.50 -9.59
N ARG A 69 10.61 40.26 -9.13
CA ARG A 69 9.54 39.24 -9.25
C ARG A 69 8.24 39.70 -8.59
N TYR A 70 8.35 40.35 -7.43
CA TYR A 70 7.18 40.85 -6.72
C TYR A 70 6.44 41.94 -7.51
N ILE A 71 7.15 42.90 -8.10
CA ILE A 71 6.54 43.95 -8.94
C ILE A 71 5.87 43.33 -10.17
N GLU A 72 6.58 42.46 -10.90
CA GLU A 72 6.02 41.77 -12.08
C GLU A 72 4.77 40.94 -11.71
N PHE A 73 4.77 40.29 -10.55
CA PHE A 73 3.61 39.55 -10.05
C PHE A 73 2.43 40.46 -9.71
N LEU A 74 2.68 41.58 -9.02
CA LEU A 74 1.63 42.53 -8.69
C LEU A 74 0.99 43.09 -9.95
N GLU A 75 1.79 43.59 -10.91
CA GLU A 75 1.30 44.18 -12.16
C GLU A 75 0.41 43.22 -12.95
N ARG A 76 0.79 41.94 -13.02
CA ARG A 76 0.00 40.89 -13.70
C ARG A 76 -1.33 40.57 -13.00
N ASN A 77 -1.44 40.84 -11.70
CA ASN A 77 -2.57 40.42 -10.87
C ASN A 77 -3.32 41.59 -10.22
N LEU A 78 -3.07 42.84 -10.66
CA LEU A 78 -3.70 44.04 -10.09
C LEU A 78 -5.22 43.90 -10.07
N GLU A 79 -5.85 43.53 -11.18
CA GLU A 79 -7.31 43.36 -11.23
C GLU A 79 -7.85 42.39 -10.19
N THR A 80 -7.19 41.24 -10.01
CA THR A 80 -7.61 40.23 -9.04
C THR A 80 -7.57 40.78 -7.63
N PHE A 81 -6.50 41.51 -7.28
CA PHE A 81 -6.40 42.18 -5.97
C PHE A 81 -7.53 43.20 -5.77
N PHE A 82 -7.85 43.99 -6.79
CA PHE A 82 -8.89 45.02 -6.71
C PHE A 82 -10.33 44.48 -6.79
N LYS A 83 -10.52 43.25 -7.28
CA LYS A 83 -11.77 42.47 -7.08
C LYS A 83 -11.94 41.97 -5.64
N GLY A 84 -10.91 42.13 -4.80
CA GLY A 84 -10.87 41.58 -3.43
C GLY A 84 -10.55 40.09 -3.39
N GLU A 85 -10.15 39.52 -4.53
CA GLU A 85 -9.74 38.14 -4.66
C GLU A 85 -8.23 38.01 -4.41
N VAL A 86 -7.79 36.80 -4.08
CA VAL A 86 -6.38 36.48 -3.88
C VAL A 86 -5.92 35.74 -5.12
N PRO A 87 -4.90 36.23 -5.85
CA PRO A 87 -4.43 35.55 -7.06
C PRO A 87 -4.05 34.11 -6.75
N GLU A 88 -4.51 33.20 -7.59
CA GLU A 88 -4.03 31.82 -7.56
C GLU A 88 -2.55 31.87 -7.94
N ILE A 89 -1.69 31.66 -6.95
CA ILE A 89 -0.30 31.32 -7.24
C ILE A 89 -0.39 29.95 -7.91
N GLU A 90 -0.31 29.89 -9.23
CA GLU A 90 0.26 28.72 -9.89
C GLU A 90 1.59 28.51 -9.19
N GLY A 91 1.60 27.59 -8.22
CA GLY A 91 2.65 27.54 -7.22
C GLY A 91 3.98 27.66 -7.92
N GLU A 92 4.74 28.72 -7.63
CA GLU A 92 6.19 28.65 -7.79
C GLU A 92 6.53 27.35 -7.10
N GLY A 93 6.80 26.31 -7.90
CA GLY A 93 6.86 24.96 -7.40
C GLY A 93 7.84 24.99 -6.26
N LYS A 94 7.37 24.79 -5.01
CA LYS A 94 8.26 24.31 -3.96
C LYS A 94 8.99 23.19 -4.66
N ALA A 95 10.29 23.35 -4.90
CA ALA A 95 11.07 22.35 -5.61
C ALA A 95 10.74 21.04 -4.90
N LYS A 96 9.95 20.17 -5.56
CA LYS A 96 9.30 19.06 -4.87
C LYS A 96 10.45 18.26 -4.29
N ARG A 97 10.55 18.21 -2.96
CA ARG A 97 11.73 17.58 -2.36
C ARG A 97 11.74 16.15 -2.90
N PRO A 98 12.89 15.62 -3.32
CA PRO A 98 12.95 14.26 -3.86
C PRO A 98 12.23 13.31 -2.91
N PHE A 99 11.42 12.37 -3.40
CA PHE A 99 10.69 11.42 -2.55
C PHE A 99 9.52 12.01 -1.72
N GLU A 100 9.24 13.32 -1.77
CA GLU A 100 8.09 13.92 -1.06
C GLU A 100 6.78 13.57 -1.78
N LEU A 101 5.83 12.98 -1.05
CA LEU A 101 4.46 12.82 -1.54
C LEU A 101 3.68 14.13 -1.36
N PRO A 102 2.62 14.37 -2.17
CA PRO A 102 1.71 15.50 -1.96
C PRO A 102 1.16 15.55 -0.53
N GLY A 103 0.97 16.75 0.02
CA GLY A 103 0.46 16.92 1.39
C GLY A 103 -0.96 16.36 1.59
N ASP A 104 -1.72 16.23 0.51
CA ASP A 104 -3.06 15.65 0.44
C ASP A 104 -3.08 14.17 0.01
N TYR A 105 -1.91 13.51 -0.04
CA TYR A 105 -1.81 12.10 -0.39
C TYR A 105 -2.64 11.23 0.55
N LYS A 106 -3.48 10.38 -0.03
CA LYS A 106 -4.37 9.47 0.69
C LYS A 106 -3.89 8.04 0.55
N PHE A 107 -3.53 7.43 1.67
CA PHE A 107 -3.19 6.03 1.68
C PHE A 107 -4.36 5.14 1.28
N PRO A 108 -4.12 4.06 0.52
CA PRO A 108 -5.16 3.14 0.11
C PRO A 108 -5.63 2.33 1.33
N ILE A 109 -6.89 2.51 1.73
CA ILE A 109 -7.51 1.74 2.81
C ILE A 109 -8.62 0.88 2.22
N ASN A 110 -8.40 -0.44 2.15
CA ASN A 110 -9.40 -1.36 1.64
C ASN A 110 -9.56 -2.59 2.54
N ARG A 111 -10.67 -2.65 3.27
CA ARG A 111 -11.02 -3.79 4.15
C ARG A 111 -12.01 -4.77 3.53
N ARG A 112 -12.49 -4.50 2.31
CA ARG A 112 -13.55 -5.31 1.67
C ARG A 112 -13.01 -6.52 0.93
N VAL A 113 -11.72 -6.57 0.69
CA VAL A 113 -11.06 -7.63 -0.06
C VAL A 113 -10.17 -8.42 0.87
N GLN A 114 -10.18 -9.75 0.72
CA GLN A 114 -9.23 -10.59 1.44
C GLN A 114 -7.85 -10.39 0.82
N MET A 115 -6.93 -9.76 1.55
CA MET A 115 -5.56 -9.50 1.11
C MET A 115 -4.83 -10.81 0.80
N ASN A 116 -3.99 -10.79 -0.22
CA ASN A 116 -3.25 -11.97 -0.66
C ASN A 116 -1.83 -11.69 -1.17
N VAL A 117 -1.38 -10.44 -1.15
CA VAL A 117 0.02 -10.08 -1.40
C VAL A 117 0.67 -9.85 -0.04
N ALA A 118 1.26 -10.89 0.54
CA ALA A 118 1.95 -10.83 1.83
C ALA A 118 3.34 -10.22 1.65
N MET A 119 3.79 -9.44 2.64
CA MET A 119 5.12 -8.85 2.69
C MET A 119 5.79 -9.09 4.05
N GLU A 120 7.10 -9.25 4.02
CA GLU A 120 7.94 -9.09 5.22
C GLU A 120 8.70 -7.78 5.10
N VAL A 121 8.50 -6.89 6.07
CA VAL A 121 9.07 -5.53 6.04
C VAL A 121 9.89 -5.25 7.30
N GLU A 122 11.12 -4.80 7.09
CA GLU A 122 11.98 -4.25 8.14
C GLU A 122 11.95 -2.72 8.04
N LYS A 123 11.48 -2.05 9.09
CA LYS A 123 11.33 -0.58 9.10
C LYS A 123 11.84 0.08 10.38
N ARG A 124 12.42 1.28 10.26
CA ARG A 124 12.79 2.17 11.36
C ARG A 124 12.33 3.60 11.06
N TYR A 125 11.69 4.24 12.03
CA TYR A 125 11.10 5.59 11.91
C TYR A 125 10.11 5.74 10.74
N ALA A 126 9.50 4.63 10.30
CA ALA A 126 8.42 4.60 9.33
C ALA A 126 7.22 3.87 9.94
N SER A 127 6.02 4.46 9.85
CA SER A 127 4.80 3.92 10.46
C SER A 127 3.98 3.11 9.47
N VAL A 128 3.44 3.77 8.46
CA VAL A 128 2.66 3.18 7.37
C VAL A 128 3.57 2.84 6.20
N VAL A 129 3.32 1.71 5.55
CA VAL A 129 3.93 1.32 4.28
C VAL A 129 2.82 0.80 3.36
N SER A 130 2.83 1.23 2.11
CA SER A 130 1.91 0.80 1.06
C SER A 130 2.62 0.79 -0.28
N CYS A 131 2.01 0.18 -1.28
CA CYS A 131 2.49 0.21 -2.66
C CYS A 131 1.27 0.40 -3.55
N GLU A 132 1.12 1.58 -4.15
CA GLU A 132 -0.02 1.88 -5.03
C GLU A 132 -0.04 1.03 -6.30
N CYS A 133 1.15 0.77 -6.86
CA CYS A 133 1.32 0.05 -8.12
C CYS A 133 2.45 -0.97 -8.00
N LEU A 134 2.11 -2.26 -8.07
CA LEU A 134 3.10 -3.32 -8.16
C LEU A 134 3.63 -3.46 -9.60
N ASN A 135 4.95 -3.48 -9.74
CA ASN A 135 5.58 -3.90 -10.99
C ASN A 135 5.69 -5.43 -10.99
N LEU A 136 5.06 -6.08 -11.97
CA LEU A 136 4.95 -7.53 -12.02
C LEU A 136 5.54 -8.07 -13.32
N GLN A 137 6.22 -9.21 -13.21
CA GLN A 137 6.53 -10.05 -14.35
C GLN A 137 5.55 -11.23 -14.38
N VAL A 138 4.86 -11.41 -15.50
CA VAL A 138 3.85 -12.45 -15.69
C VAL A 138 4.11 -13.29 -16.94
N GLU A 139 3.71 -14.55 -16.90
CA GLU A 139 3.74 -15.48 -18.02
C GLU A 139 2.33 -15.62 -18.61
N CYS A 140 2.20 -15.46 -19.93
CA CYS A 140 0.95 -15.74 -20.63
C CYS A 140 0.62 -17.24 -20.58
N ASN A 141 -0.59 -17.60 -20.14
CA ASN A 141 -0.98 -19.01 -20.02
C ASN A 141 -1.03 -19.76 -21.36
N ARG A 142 -1.34 -19.05 -22.46
CA ARG A 142 -1.53 -19.62 -23.80
C ARG A 142 -0.24 -19.75 -24.60
N CYS A 143 0.57 -18.70 -24.68
CA CYS A 143 1.80 -18.70 -25.50
C CYS A 143 3.10 -18.76 -24.68
N LYS A 144 3.02 -18.81 -23.35
CA LYS A 144 4.18 -18.88 -22.43
C LYS A 144 5.16 -17.71 -22.52
N ARG A 145 4.78 -16.63 -23.17
CA ARG A 145 5.58 -15.40 -23.25
C ARG A 145 5.57 -14.68 -21.90
N SER A 146 6.76 -14.28 -21.43
CA SER A 146 6.95 -13.42 -20.26
C SER A 146 6.73 -11.95 -20.63
N LEU A 147 6.04 -11.21 -19.76
CA LEU A 147 5.66 -9.81 -19.95
C LEU A 147 5.82 -9.04 -18.64
N ASN A 148 6.29 -7.80 -18.72
CA ASN A 148 6.28 -6.85 -17.61
C ASN A 148 5.09 -5.93 -17.79
N MET A 149 4.15 -5.95 -16.85
CA MET A 149 2.93 -5.14 -16.97
C MET A 149 2.26 -4.93 -15.61
N PRO A 150 1.88 -3.69 -15.26
CA PRO A 150 1.22 -3.37 -14.00
C PRO A 150 -0.31 -3.56 -14.03
N GLY A 151 -0.91 -3.89 -15.18
CA GLY A 151 -2.36 -3.88 -15.35
C GLY A 151 -2.85 -4.78 -16.49
N THR A 152 -4.11 -4.60 -16.87
CA THR A 152 -4.75 -5.39 -17.94
C THR A 152 -4.18 -5.01 -19.31
N ALA A 153 -3.78 -6.00 -20.11
CA ALA A 153 -3.32 -5.78 -21.48
C ALA A 153 -3.55 -7.01 -22.37
N GLU A 154 -3.37 -6.84 -23.68
CA GLU A 154 -3.36 -7.95 -24.63
C GLU A 154 -1.94 -8.52 -24.78
N CYS A 155 -1.84 -9.85 -24.82
CA CYS A 155 -0.55 -10.47 -25.10
C CYS A 155 -0.07 -10.12 -26.51
N PRO A 156 1.15 -9.58 -26.69
CA PRO A 156 1.70 -9.28 -28.01
C PRO A 156 1.87 -10.52 -28.92
N GLY A 157 1.93 -11.71 -28.32
CA GLY A 157 2.07 -12.97 -29.04
C GLY A 157 0.73 -13.56 -29.49
N CYS A 158 -0.15 -13.91 -28.53
CA CYS A 158 -1.43 -14.57 -28.86
C CYS A 158 -2.65 -13.67 -28.94
N LYS A 159 -2.52 -12.36 -28.69
CA LYS A 159 -3.65 -11.41 -28.59
C LYS A 159 -4.72 -11.79 -27.56
N CYS A 160 -4.40 -12.76 -26.72
CA CYS A 160 -5.18 -13.22 -25.59
C CYS A 160 -5.19 -12.12 -24.51
N ARG A 161 -6.36 -11.85 -23.93
CA ARG A 161 -6.54 -10.85 -22.85
C ARG A 161 -5.90 -11.35 -21.56
N LEU A 162 -5.02 -10.54 -20.99
CA LEU A 162 -4.35 -10.77 -19.72
C LEU A 162 -4.86 -9.73 -18.73
N GLU A 163 -5.54 -10.18 -17.67
CA GLU A 163 -6.08 -9.27 -16.66
C GLU A 163 -5.27 -9.36 -15.39
N ILE A 164 -4.81 -8.21 -14.93
CA ILE A 164 -4.12 -8.03 -13.66
C ILE A 164 -4.91 -6.96 -12.92
N ASN A 165 -5.49 -7.35 -11.79
CA ASN A 165 -6.24 -6.45 -10.92
C ASN A 165 -5.55 -6.41 -9.56
N TYR A 166 -4.87 -5.31 -9.28
CA TYR A 166 -4.22 -5.04 -8.01
C TYR A 166 -5.00 -3.97 -7.25
N ILE A 167 -5.35 -4.27 -6.01
CA ILE A 167 -6.05 -3.38 -5.10
C ILE A 167 -5.12 -3.16 -3.90
N PRO A 168 -4.45 -2.01 -3.80
CA PRO A 168 -3.53 -1.74 -2.71
C PRO A 168 -4.26 -1.55 -1.38
N CYS A 169 -3.57 -1.82 -0.28
CA CYS A 169 -4.06 -1.55 1.07
C CYS A 169 -2.89 -1.20 2.01
N VAL A 170 -3.18 -0.42 3.04
CA VAL A 170 -2.33 -0.30 4.23
C VAL A 170 -2.64 -1.44 5.18
N ASP A 171 -1.66 -2.31 5.39
CA ASP A 171 -1.67 -3.36 6.41
C ASP A 171 -0.21 -3.63 6.87
N SER A 172 -0.04 -4.26 8.04
CA SER A 172 1.29 -4.59 8.56
C SER A 172 1.94 -5.80 7.87
N GLU A 173 1.12 -6.72 7.36
CA GLU A 173 1.56 -7.99 6.77
C GLU A 173 1.27 -8.07 5.26
N PHE A 174 0.41 -7.20 4.75
CA PHE A 174 -0.05 -7.27 3.36
C PHE A 174 0.07 -5.94 2.61
N LEU A 175 0.45 -6.00 1.34
CA LEU A 175 0.45 -4.85 0.43
C LEU A 175 -0.91 -4.62 -0.24
N GLY A 176 -1.70 -5.68 -0.40
CA GLY A 176 -2.95 -5.58 -1.14
C GLY A 176 -3.54 -6.93 -1.56
N PHE A 177 -4.50 -6.83 -2.48
CA PHE A 177 -5.06 -7.95 -3.20
C PHE A 177 -4.65 -7.93 -4.67
N LEU A 178 -4.25 -9.08 -5.20
CA LEU A 178 -3.88 -9.30 -6.59
C LEU A 178 -4.68 -10.46 -7.18
N SER A 179 -5.41 -10.18 -8.27
CA SER A 179 -6.05 -11.19 -9.12
C SER A 179 -5.40 -11.23 -10.49
N LEU A 180 -5.19 -12.44 -11.01
CA LEU A 180 -4.58 -12.70 -12.31
C LEU A 180 -5.51 -13.60 -13.14
N HIS A 181 -5.86 -13.16 -14.35
CA HIS A 181 -6.59 -13.96 -15.32
C HIS A 181 -5.83 -14.00 -16.66
N GLY A 182 -5.76 -15.18 -17.29
CA GLY A 182 -5.04 -15.38 -18.55
C GLY A 182 -3.51 -15.41 -18.42
N CYS A 183 -2.96 -15.14 -17.23
CA CYS A 183 -1.53 -15.17 -16.95
C CYS A 183 -1.20 -15.79 -15.58
N LYS A 184 0.08 -16.10 -15.36
CA LYS A 184 0.64 -16.59 -14.11
C LYS A 184 1.74 -15.63 -13.64
N LEU A 185 1.81 -15.35 -12.34
CA LEU A 185 2.91 -14.57 -11.77
C LEU A 185 4.25 -15.31 -11.91
N ILE A 186 5.28 -14.61 -12.39
CA ILE A 186 6.67 -15.08 -12.35
C ILE A 186 7.35 -14.50 -11.11
N CYS A 187 7.38 -13.18 -10.98
CA CYS A 187 7.98 -12.50 -9.84
C CYS A 187 7.44 -11.06 -9.65
N PHE A 188 7.74 -10.50 -8.49
CA PHE A 188 7.58 -9.08 -8.20
C PHE A 188 8.86 -8.34 -8.60
N ASN A 189 8.72 -7.37 -9.48
CA ASN A 189 9.81 -6.49 -9.90
C ASN A 189 9.97 -5.31 -8.92
N PRO A 190 11.11 -4.58 -9.00
CA PRO A 190 11.29 -3.36 -8.23
C PRO A 190 10.10 -2.41 -8.37
N SER A 191 9.59 -1.98 -7.22
CA SER A 191 8.39 -1.14 -7.11
C SER A 191 8.68 0.05 -6.20
N ARG A 192 7.82 1.07 -6.27
CA ARG A 192 7.87 2.23 -5.38
C ARG A 192 6.91 2.02 -4.21
N TYR A 193 7.35 2.42 -3.02
CA TYR A 193 6.57 2.25 -1.80
C TYR A 193 6.28 3.61 -1.19
N GLN A 194 5.04 3.82 -0.77
CA GLN A 194 4.61 5.01 -0.06
C GLN A 194 4.59 4.74 1.43
N LEU A 195 5.21 5.64 2.20
CA LEU A 195 5.37 5.50 3.64
C LEU A 195 5.20 6.83 4.38
N SER A 196 4.92 6.76 5.68
CA SER A 196 4.86 7.93 6.55
C SER A 196 5.97 7.90 7.58
N CYS A 197 6.56 9.05 7.88
CA CYS A 197 7.44 9.20 9.02
C CYS A 197 6.68 8.93 10.32
N ASP A 198 7.28 8.14 11.20
CA ASP A 198 6.67 7.78 12.49
C ASP A 198 6.57 8.97 13.44
N SER A 199 7.48 9.94 13.35
CA SER A 199 7.57 11.06 14.30
C SER A 199 6.74 12.30 13.91
N CYS A 200 6.63 12.62 12.62
CA CYS A 200 5.97 13.84 12.15
C CYS A 200 4.88 13.59 11.10
N HIS A 201 4.65 12.33 10.71
CA HIS A 201 3.64 11.93 9.72
C HIS A 201 3.83 12.49 8.31
N MET A 202 4.98 13.09 8.01
CA MET A 202 5.33 13.47 6.65
C MET A 202 5.38 12.23 5.75
N ASN A 203 4.82 12.34 4.53
CA ASN A 203 4.67 11.23 3.59
C ASN A 203 5.78 11.23 2.54
N TYR A 204 6.28 10.03 2.23
CA TYR A 204 7.37 9.81 1.28
C TYR A 204 7.04 8.69 0.31
N GLU A 205 7.61 8.76 -0.89
CA GLU A 205 7.67 7.69 -1.87
C GLU A 205 9.12 7.28 -2.10
N THR A 206 9.43 5.99 -2.04
CA THR A 206 10.79 5.51 -2.27
C THR A 206 11.23 5.67 -3.73
N SER A 207 12.54 5.53 -3.98
CA SER A 207 13.00 5.09 -5.30
C SER A 207 12.43 3.70 -5.62
N GLU A 208 12.59 3.22 -6.85
CA GLU A 208 12.31 1.81 -7.14
C GLU A 208 13.21 0.93 -6.28
N MET A 209 12.59 -0.03 -5.59
CA MET A 209 13.24 -0.96 -4.69
C MET A 209 12.84 -2.38 -5.01
N GLY A 210 13.83 -3.22 -5.25
CA GLY A 210 13.66 -4.67 -5.30
C GLY A 210 13.55 -5.28 -3.89
N ILE A 211 13.26 -6.58 -3.88
CA ILE A 211 13.27 -7.37 -2.64
C ILE A 211 14.73 -7.48 -2.16
N GLY A 212 14.96 -7.15 -0.89
CA GLY A 212 16.28 -7.11 -0.26
C GLY A 212 16.93 -5.72 -0.23
N ASP A 213 16.47 -4.78 -1.07
CA ASP A 213 17.00 -3.42 -1.12
C ASP A 213 16.61 -2.63 0.12
N THR A 214 17.48 -1.69 0.52
CA THR A 214 17.27 -0.82 1.68
C THR A 214 17.18 0.64 1.24
N PHE A 215 16.04 1.28 1.49
CA PHE A 215 15.85 2.71 1.32
C PHE A 215 16.16 3.45 2.61
N ARG A 216 16.88 4.57 2.48
CA ARG A 216 17.31 5.42 3.60
C ARG A 216 17.14 6.87 3.23
N ILE A 217 16.48 7.63 4.11
CA ILE A 217 16.32 9.08 3.95
C ILE A 217 16.29 9.76 5.32
N LYS A 218 16.76 11.00 5.38
CA LYS A 218 16.47 11.88 6.51
C LYS A 218 15.12 12.55 6.28
N CYS A 219 14.21 12.39 7.22
CA CYS A 219 12.93 13.08 7.21
C CYS A 219 13.15 14.59 7.00
N TYR A 220 12.43 15.20 6.05
CA TYR A 220 12.59 16.62 5.74
C TYR A 220 12.02 17.55 6.81
N GLU A 221 11.22 17.03 7.75
CA GLU A 221 10.57 17.82 8.80
C GLU A 221 11.27 17.63 10.15
N CYS A 222 11.42 16.39 10.61
CA CYS A 222 11.99 16.09 11.94
C CYS A 222 13.41 15.52 11.93
N LEU A 223 14.03 15.37 10.74
CA LEU A 223 15.39 14.85 10.55
C LEU A 223 15.62 13.41 11.03
N SER A 224 14.59 12.67 11.43
CA SER A 224 14.66 11.24 11.74
C SER A 224 15.21 10.43 10.56
N ASN A 225 16.08 9.46 10.85
CA ASN A 225 16.64 8.57 9.84
C ASN A 225 15.65 7.44 9.51
N ILE A 226 14.83 7.65 8.49
CA ILE A 226 13.86 6.68 8.00
C ILE A 226 14.61 5.58 7.25
N VAL A 227 14.35 4.32 7.62
CA VAL A 227 14.88 3.13 6.93
C VAL A 227 13.73 2.19 6.60
N LEU A 228 13.68 1.72 5.36
CA LEU A 228 12.73 0.72 4.88
C LEU A 228 13.46 -0.36 4.09
N LYS A 229 13.14 -1.62 4.33
CA LYS A 229 13.59 -2.76 3.54
C LYS A 229 12.45 -3.76 3.40
N ILE A 230 12.21 -4.21 2.18
CA ILE A 230 11.24 -5.27 1.89
C ILE A 230 12.03 -6.58 1.76
N SER A 231 11.85 -7.49 2.72
CA SER A 231 12.62 -8.74 2.80
C SER A 231 12.04 -9.84 1.94
N SER A 232 10.71 -9.90 1.81
CA SER A 232 10.04 -10.83 0.90
C SER A 232 8.65 -10.31 0.51
N ILE A 233 8.17 -10.74 -0.67
CA ILE A 233 6.79 -10.52 -1.13
C ILE A 233 6.29 -11.86 -1.69
N ASN A 234 5.14 -12.33 -1.22
CA ASN A 234 4.55 -13.61 -1.60
C ASN A 234 3.08 -13.45 -2.00
N LEU A 235 2.70 -14.09 -3.11
CA LEU A 235 1.30 -14.18 -3.53
C LEU A 235 0.65 -15.41 -2.91
N ILE A 236 -0.25 -15.20 -1.95
CA ILE A 236 -1.03 -16.24 -1.30
C ILE A 236 -2.19 -16.65 -2.22
N GLN A 237 -2.11 -17.84 -2.79
CA GLN A 237 -3.20 -18.36 -3.62
C GLN A 237 -4.14 -19.24 -2.78
N LYS A 238 -5.43 -18.90 -2.80
CA LYS A 238 -6.46 -19.73 -2.18
C LYS A 238 -6.71 -20.97 -3.03
N LYS A 239 -6.43 -22.15 -2.49
CA LYS A 239 -6.83 -23.43 -3.09
C LYS A 239 -8.34 -23.57 -2.96
N LYS A 240 -9.06 -23.49 -4.09
CA LYS A 240 -10.51 -23.71 -4.14
C LYS A 240 -10.79 -25.21 -4.12
N GLU A 241 -11.13 -25.71 -2.94
CA GLU A 241 -11.64 -27.07 -2.76
C GLU A 241 -13.17 -27.04 -2.75
N THR A 242 -13.82 -27.77 -3.67
CA THR A 242 -15.28 -27.90 -3.70
C THR A 242 -15.70 -29.06 -2.78
N LEU A 243 -16.11 -28.73 -1.57
CA LEU A 243 -16.64 -29.71 -0.62
C LEU A 243 -18.13 -29.96 -0.87
N LYS A 244 -18.54 -31.23 -0.89
CA LYS A 244 -19.95 -31.63 -0.88
C LYS A 244 -20.32 -32.13 0.51
N PRO A 245 -21.17 -31.40 1.27
CA PRO A 245 -21.66 -31.87 2.56
C PRO A 245 -22.26 -33.27 2.46
N GLY A 246 -21.96 -34.14 3.43
CA GLY A 246 -22.39 -35.53 3.47
C GLY A 246 -21.47 -36.52 2.73
N GLN A 247 -20.51 -36.04 1.92
CA GLN A 247 -19.54 -36.92 1.26
C GLN A 247 -18.20 -36.96 2.03
N PRO A 248 -17.47 -38.09 2.00
CA PRO A 248 -16.15 -38.16 2.61
C PRO A 248 -15.12 -37.37 1.79
N LEU A 249 -14.13 -36.81 2.48
CA LEU A 249 -12.95 -36.21 1.85
C LEU A 249 -12.07 -37.31 1.22
N PRO A 250 -11.16 -36.94 0.30
CA PRO A 250 -10.09 -37.83 -0.15
C PRO A 250 -9.36 -38.45 1.05
N ASP A 251 -9.15 -39.76 1.01
CA ASP A 251 -8.57 -40.56 2.10
C ASP A 251 -9.20 -40.31 3.49
N LYS A 252 -10.47 -39.90 3.52
CA LYS A 252 -11.21 -39.53 4.74
C LYS A 252 -10.50 -38.42 5.53
N GLY A 253 -9.77 -37.56 4.83
CA GLY A 253 -9.03 -36.45 5.42
C GLY A 253 -7.64 -36.80 5.97
N ALA A 254 -7.17 -38.05 5.80
CA ALA A 254 -5.82 -38.44 6.19
C ALA A 254 -4.78 -38.00 5.15
N CYS A 255 -3.51 -37.92 5.57
CA CYS A 255 -2.38 -37.68 4.67
C CYS A 255 -1.15 -38.51 5.07
N LYS A 256 -0.09 -38.41 4.28
CA LYS A 256 1.20 -39.08 4.54
C LYS A 256 1.78 -38.75 5.90
N HIS A 257 1.62 -37.50 6.36
CA HIS A 257 2.10 -37.01 7.66
C HIS A 257 1.21 -37.50 8.81
N TYR A 258 -0.09 -37.20 8.75
CA TYR A 258 -1.04 -37.46 9.83
C TYR A 258 -2.04 -38.57 9.46
N LYS A 259 -1.52 -39.80 9.30
CA LYS A 259 -2.30 -41.00 8.92
C LYS A 259 -3.45 -41.37 9.87
N LYS A 260 -3.48 -40.78 11.07
CA LYS A 260 -4.51 -41.01 12.10
C LYS A 260 -5.48 -39.84 12.24
N SER A 261 -5.28 -38.75 11.51
CA SER A 261 -6.19 -37.61 11.48
C SER A 261 -7.20 -37.81 10.36
N TYR A 262 -8.49 -37.62 10.64
CA TYR A 262 -9.55 -37.59 9.63
C TYR A 262 -10.13 -36.18 9.53
N ARG A 263 -9.23 -35.19 9.48
CA ARG A 263 -9.57 -33.77 9.50
C ARG A 263 -8.77 -33.07 8.42
N TRP A 264 -9.45 -32.22 7.67
CA TRP A 264 -8.77 -31.09 7.02
C TRP A 264 -8.94 -29.85 7.88
N PHE A 265 -8.01 -28.92 7.76
CA PHE A 265 -7.98 -27.66 8.49
C PHE A 265 -8.12 -26.52 7.51
N ARG A 266 -8.92 -25.51 7.89
CA ARG A 266 -9.01 -24.25 7.15
C ARG A 266 -8.02 -23.28 7.77
N PHE A 267 -6.96 -23.00 7.03
CA PHE A 267 -5.87 -22.15 7.50
C PHE A 267 -6.24 -20.67 7.34
N PRO A 268 -6.22 -19.84 8.40
CA PRO A 268 -6.62 -18.44 8.32
C PRO A 268 -5.76 -17.59 7.36
N CYS A 269 -4.46 -17.92 7.22
CA CYS A 269 -3.51 -17.21 6.36
C CYS A 269 -3.95 -17.13 4.89
N CYS A 270 -4.53 -18.21 4.35
CA CYS A 270 -4.91 -18.30 2.93
C CYS A 270 -6.37 -18.73 2.71
N ASN A 271 -7.07 -19.10 3.78
CA ASN A 271 -8.42 -19.65 3.77
C ASN A 271 -8.55 -20.93 2.90
N SER A 272 -7.44 -21.61 2.65
CA SER A 272 -7.36 -22.91 1.95
C SER A 272 -7.54 -24.07 2.93
N LEU A 273 -7.87 -25.23 2.38
CA LEU A 273 -8.05 -26.47 3.14
C LEU A 273 -6.88 -27.42 2.90
N TYR A 274 -6.29 -27.94 3.97
CA TYR A 274 -5.24 -28.96 3.91
C TYR A 274 -5.42 -30.00 5.03
N PRO A 275 -4.98 -31.26 4.84
CA PRO A 275 -5.07 -32.31 5.87
C PRO A 275 -4.21 -32.05 7.11
N CYS A 276 -3.13 -31.28 6.96
CA CYS A 276 -2.25 -30.88 8.05
C CYS A 276 -1.46 -29.62 7.68
N ASP A 277 -0.82 -29.03 8.69
CA ASP A 277 0.16 -27.95 8.61
C ASP A 277 1.31 -28.25 7.64
N ILE A 278 1.91 -29.45 7.72
CA ILE A 278 3.04 -29.80 6.84
C ILE A 278 2.60 -29.84 5.36
N CYS A 279 1.42 -30.36 5.05
CA CYS A 279 0.88 -30.33 3.68
C CYS A 279 0.55 -28.92 3.21
N HIS A 280 0.15 -28.02 4.12
CA HIS A 280 -0.05 -26.62 3.78
C HIS A 280 1.28 -25.98 3.38
N ASP A 281 2.31 -26.11 4.20
CA ASP A 281 3.59 -25.42 3.98
C ASP A 281 4.31 -25.95 2.73
N GLU A 282 4.15 -27.24 2.41
CA GLU A 282 4.69 -27.85 1.18
C GLU A 282 4.04 -27.31 -0.11
N GLU A 283 2.74 -26.98 -0.10
CA GLU A 283 1.99 -26.63 -1.32
C GLU A 283 1.65 -25.14 -1.47
N SER A 284 1.60 -24.39 -0.37
CA SER A 284 1.03 -23.04 -0.36
C SER A 284 2.06 -21.91 -0.52
N GLY A 285 3.36 -22.23 -0.48
CA GLY A 285 4.44 -21.26 -0.66
C GLY A 285 4.59 -20.25 0.49
N HIS A 286 3.96 -20.49 1.64
CA HIS A 286 4.10 -19.69 2.86
C HIS A 286 3.86 -20.56 4.10
N VAL A 287 4.28 -20.07 5.27
CA VAL A 287 4.12 -20.77 6.54
C VAL A 287 2.67 -20.64 7.03
N HIS A 288 2.13 -21.75 7.55
CA HIS A 288 0.78 -21.79 8.08
C HIS A 288 0.59 -20.92 9.34
N GLN A 289 -0.63 -20.38 9.47
CA GLN A 289 -1.14 -19.89 10.76
C GLN A 289 -2.00 -20.97 11.43
N MET A 290 -2.07 -20.95 12.77
CA MET A 290 -2.87 -21.92 13.51
C MET A 290 -4.34 -21.91 13.08
N ALA A 291 -4.86 -23.06 12.66
CA ALA A 291 -6.25 -23.18 12.22
C ALA A 291 -7.23 -23.23 13.40
N ASN A 292 -8.31 -22.45 13.31
CA ASN A 292 -9.42 -22.46 14.26
C ASN A 292 -10.67 -23.20 13.73
N LYS A 293 -10.67 -23.56 12.44
CA LYS A 293 -11.73 -24.32 11.77
C LYS A 293 -11.19 -25.61 11.17
N MET A 294 -11.99 -26.65 11.21
CA MET A 294 -11.72 -27.95 10.61
C MET A 294 -12.89 -28.42 9.76
N VAL A 295 -12.61 -29.31 8.82
CA VAL A 295 -13.58 -30.03 8.01
C VAL A 295 -13.49 -31.51 8.35
N CYS A 296 -14.64 -32.10 8.66
CA CYS A 296 -14.75 -33.53 8.95
C CYS A 296 -14.42 -34.37 7.71
N GLY A 297 -13.50 -35.31 7.84
CA GLY A 297 -13.10 -36.21 6.77
C GLY A 297 -14.18 -37.17 6.27
N MET A 298 -15.27 -37.36 7.03
CA MET A 298 -16.31 -38.33 6.71
C MET A 298 -17.58 -37.71 6.11
N CYS A 299 -17.95 -36.52 6.56
CA CYS A 299 -19.18 -35.84 6.13
C CYS A 299 -18.93 -34.46 5.51
N SER A 300 -17.66 -34.06 5.36
CA SER A 300 -17.26 -32.74 4.82
C SER A 300 -17.91 -31.54 5.50
N LYS A 301 -18.40 -31.70 6.74
CA LYS A 301 -18.96 -30.59 7.52
C LYS A 301 -17.82 -29.74 8.09
N GLU A 302 -17.90 -28.44 7.86
CA GLU A 302 -17.00 -27.46 8.46
C GLU A 302 -17.50 -27.04 9.86
N GLN A 303 -16.60 -26.99 10.83
CA GLN A 303 -16.88 -26.64 12.22
C GLN A 303 -15.62 -26.11 12.92
N GLY A 304 -15.76 -25.59 14.15
CA GLY A 304 -14.61 -25.26 14.99
C GLY A 304 -13.76 -26.50 15.31
N VAL A 305 -12.45 -26.31 15.53
CA VAL A 305 -11.54 -27.42 15.86
C VAL A 305 -12.00 -28.14 17.13
N SER A 306 -12.30 -29.43 17.00
CA SER A 306 -12.81 -30.28 18.07
C SER A 306 -12.31 -31.72 17.93
N LYS A 307 -12.40 -32.49 19.03
CA LYS A 307 -12.08 -33.92 19.02
C LYS A 307 -13.09 -34.73 18.21
N THR A 308 -14.36 -34.30 18.19
CA THR A 308 -15.49 -34.99 17.55
C THR A 308 -16.19 -34.08 16.54
N CYS A 309 -16.84 -34.70 15.55
CA CYS A 309 -17.73 -34.00 14.63
C CYS A 309 -19.17 -34.05 15.15
N ASP A 310 -19.97 -33.05 14.80
CA ASP A 310 -21.41 -33.02 15.11
C ASP A 310 -22.18 -34.20 14.49
N CYS A 311 -21.62 -34.83 13.44
CA CYS A 311 -22.19 -36.05 12.87
C CYS A 311 -21.91 -37.31 13.71
N GLY A 312 -21.31 -37.19 14.89
CA GLY A 312 -21.02 -38.29 15.82
C GLY A 312 -19.80 -39.15 15.46
N MET A 313 -19.14 -38.90 14.32
CA MET A 313 -18.00 -39.70 13.88
C MET A 313 -16.69 -39.26 14.56
N SER A 314 -15.82 -40.24 14.86
CA SER A 314 -14.49 -39.98 15.41
C SER A 314 -13.56 -39.40 14.34
N LEU A 315 -12.99 -38.23 14.64
CA LEU A 315 -12.08 -37.51 13.75
C LEU A 315 -10.60 -37.93 13.91
N LYS A 316 -10.35 -38.91 14.77
CA LYS A 316 -9.05 -39.55 14.95
C LYS A 316 -9.23 -41.05 14.85
N ARG A 317 -8.32 -41.72 14.15
CA ARG A 317 -8.25 -43.17 14.13
C ARG A 317 -7.99 -43.68 15.54
N SER A 318 -8.89 -44.49 16.09
CA SER A 318 -8.67 -45.19 17.35
C SER A 318 -7.50 -46.18 17.15
N THR A 319 -6.57 -46.19 18.10
CA THR A 319 -5.47 -47.17 18.14
C THR A 319 -5.68 -48.21 19.22
N SER A 320 -6.86 -48.24 19.85
CA SER A 320 -7.17 -49.25 20.83
C SER A 320 -7.46 -50.56 20.10
N PHE A 321 -6.59 -51.53 20.33
CA PHE A 321 -6.79 -52.96 20.11
C PHE A 321 -8.11 -53.52 20.73
N TRP A 322 -8.83 -52.69 21.47
CA TRP A 322 -10.14 -52.96 22.03
C TRP A 322 -11.15 -51.94 21.48
N GLU A 323 -12.05 -52.43 20.63
CA GLU A 323 -13.31 -51.76 20.34
C GLU A 323 -14.23 -51.93 21.54
N GLY A 324 -14.83 -50.84 22.00
CA GLY A 324 -15.61 -50.76 23.22
C GLY A 324 -16.70 -51.85 23.29
N GLY A 325 -16.43 -52.87 24.10
CA GLY A 325 -17.44 -53.80 24.63
C GLY A 325 -18.06 -54.81 23.65
N LYS A 326 -17.80 -54.74 22.34
CA LYS A 326 -18.30 -55.71 21.36
C LYS A 326 -17.29 -55.90 20.22
N GLY A 327 -16.37 -56.85 20.34
CA GLY A 327 -15.51 -57.21 19.21
C GLY A 327 -14.33 -58.08 19.60
N SER A 328 -14.34 -59.31 19.09
CA SER A 328 -13.33 -60.34 19.33
C SER A 328 -11.90 -59.83 19.04
N ARG A 329 -10.96 -60.16 19.93
CA ARG A 329 -9.53 -59.84 19.81
C ARG A 329 -9.00 -60.28 18.44
N ASN A 330 -8.66 -59.33 17.57
CA ASN A 330 -8.13 -59.66 16.26
C ASN A 330 -6.66 -60.13 16.39
N LYS A 331 -6.41 -61.45 16.31
CA LYS A 331 -5.06 -62.06 16.50
C LYS A 331 -4.00 -61.45 15.55
N ALA A 332 -4.41 -60.96 14.38
CA ALA A 332 -3.52 -60.32 13.41
C ALA A 332 -2.85 -59.04 13.96
N THR A 333 -3.61 -58.22 14.69
CA THR A 333 -3.13 -56.92 15.22
C THR A 333 -2.55 -57.00 16.63
N MET A 334 -2.63 -58.17 17.28
CA MET A 334 -2.02 -58.40 18.59
C MET A 334 -0.49 -58.29 18.56
N SER A 335 0.08 -57.72 19.61
CA SER A 335 1.53 -57.77 19.82
C SER A 335 2.02 -59.21 19.84
N ARG A 336 3.17 -59.48 19.21
CA ARG A 336 3.82 -60.81 19.27
C ARG A 336 4.15 -61.24 20.70
N LYS A 337 4.29 -60.28 21.62
CA LYS A 337 4.57 -60.52 23.05
C LYS A 337 3.31 -60.71 23.89
N ASP A 338 2.12 -60.54 23.30
CA ASP A 338 0.87 -60.71 24.02
C ASP A 338 0.61 -62.19 24.25
N ARG A 339 0.56 -62.59 25.53
CA ARG A 339 0.36 -63.98 25.97
C ARG A 339 -0.90 -64.61 25.38
N LYS A 340 -1.92 -63.80 25.06
CA LYS A 340 -3.21 -64.28 24.54
C LYS A 340 -3.27 -64.41 23.01
N LYS A 341 -2.21 -64.02 22.28
CA LYS A 341 -2.19 -64.08 20.80
C LYS A 341 -2.20 -65.51 20.27
N TYR A 342 -1.43 -66.38 20.91
CA TYR A 342 -1.24 -67.76 20.49
C TYR A 342 -2.03 -68.78 21.33
N THR A 343 -2.77 -68.31 22.34
CA THR A 343 -3.69 -69.16 23.08
C THR A 343 -4.87 -69.50 22.17
N LYS A 344 -5.22 -70.79 22.10
CA LYS A 344 -6.27 -71.28 21.21
C LYS A 344 -7.62 -70.70 21.58
#